data_AF-A0A670KB55-F1
#
_entry.id   AF-A0A670KB55-F1
#
_cell.length_a   1.000
_cell.length_b   1.000
_cell.length_c   1.000
_cell.angle_alpha   90.00
_cell.angle_beta   90.00
_cell.angle_gamma   90.00
#
_symmetry.space_group_name_H-M   'P 1'
#
loop_
_entity.id
_entity.type
_entity.pdbx_description
1 polymer ?
#
loop_
_entity_poly.entity_id
_entity_poly.type
_entity_poly.pdbx_seq_one_letter_code
_entity_poly.pdbx_strand_id
1 'polypeptide(L)'
;MPSQPQTKTIRETEMTPTREMANNAKMVTPLQDDDHPITKRDLREMEARLEETLKATMAPMQVLINNLTSKVEALENKNQMQERIIEQYREENARVNKKLDELVNQMEAEHNEMKIKQADLEDRNRRCNIRFRNFPEKTEEESPADLIIRWLKNTIPSLKLEADDLERAHRALKPMPKPSAPRRDIIVCFTRYQKKEQVWNNIRNLTNLRYGETPILALQDLSQDTLNRRKSLRPCTQRLQQAGIKYRWGFPFRLIVTTNTTQHMATNIPEALQLLKNLELDLPPEWKPTNPPSDSPNHEETTANNWTTVQKKKIQKIQQKRRNNANQYRQASCSEPSRRPYDTRNQTKINQTNSSQMDNPTTTTTPAERSNQEKPTN
;
A
#
# COMPACT_ATOMS: atom_id res chain seq x y z
N MET A 1 -23.31 25.51 -0.10
CA MET A 1 -23.38 26.89 0.44
C MET A 1 -22.00 27.24 0.94
N PRO A 2 -21.26 28.13 0.26
CA PRO A 2 -19.87 28.44 0.58
C PRO A 2 -19.80 29.31 1.83
N SER A 3 -19.07 28.85 2.83
CA SER A 3 -18.78 29.62 4.04
C SER A 3 -17.84 30.76 3.69
N GLN A 4 -18.37 31.98 3.82
CA GLN A 4 -17.60 33.23 3.70
C GLN A 4 -16.44 33.25 4.70
N PRO A 5 -15.27 33.80 4.33
CA PRO A 5 -14.18 34.02 5.26
C PRO A 5 -14.56 35.12 6.27
N GLN A 6 -14.47 34.78 7.55
CA GLN A 6 -14.60 35.74 8.65
C GLN A 6 -13.47 36.76 8.55
N THR A 7 -13.85 37.99 8.21
CA THR A 7 -13.06 39.20 8.38
C THR A 7 -12.69 39.33 9.86
N LYS A 8 -11.41 39.13 10.18
CA LYS A 8 -10.87 39.55 11.47
C LYS A 8 -10.84 41.07 11.47
N THR A 9 -11.78 41.67 12.18
CA THR A 9 -11.72 43.05 12.67
C THR A 9 -10.37 43.25 13.35
N ILE A 10 -9.48 43.98 12.70
CA ILE A 10 -8.30 44.56 13.35
C ILE A 10 -8.87 45.62 14.29
N ARG A 11 -8.71 45.42 15.60
CA ARG A 11 -8.92 46.49 16.56
C ARG A 11 -7.94 47.60 16.23
N GLU A 12 -8.47 48.74 15.82
CA GLU A 12 -7.76 50.01 15.81
C GLU A 12 -7.24 50.24 17.23
N THR A 13 -5.94 50.07 17.43
CA THR A 13 -5.26 50.67 18.57
C THR A 13 -5.22 52.16 18.31
N GLU A 14 -6.14 52.88 18.95
CA GLU A 14 -6.10 54.33 19.10
C GLU A 14 -4.70 54.76 19.53
N MET A 15 -3.96 55.42 18.63
CA MET A 15 -2.77 56.17 19.02
C MET A 15 -3.27 57.43 19.72
N THR A 16 -3.17 57.44 21.04
CA THR A 16 -3.21 58.66 21.84
C THR A 16 -2.22 59.68 21.27
N PRO A 17 -2.63 60.92 20.99
CA PRO A 17 -1.74 61.91 20.40
C PRO A 17 -0.65 62.29 21.40
N THR A 18 0.61 62.11 21.01
CA THR A 18 1.77 62.59 21.76
C THR A 18 1.70 64.11 21.87
N ARG A 19 2.04 64.59 23.07
CA ARG A 19 1.92 65.96 23.61
C ARG A 19 2.78 67.02 22.92
N GLU A 20 3.10 66.87 21.64
CA GLU A 20 3.89 67.82 20.85
C GLU A 20 3.13 68.47 19.68
N MET A 21 1.83 68.21 19.53
CA MET A 21 1.00 68.83 18.47
C MET A 21 0.02 69.90 18.98
N ALA A 22 0.19 70.43 20.20
CA ALA A 22 -0.74 71.40 20.80
C ALA A 22 -0.29 72.87 20.76
N ASN A 23 0.89 73.19 20.20
CA ASN A 23 1.44 74.55 20.19
C ASN A 23 1.67 75.14 18.79
N ASN A 24 0.69 75.01 17.90
CA ASN A 24 0.62 75.93 16.76
C ASN A 24 -0.83 76.28 16.36
N ALA A 25 -1.62 76.70 17.35
CA ALA A 25 -2.82 77.49 17.13
C ALA A 25 -2.48 78.98 17.30
N LYS A 26 -1.63 79.52 16.44
CA LYS A 26 -1.51 80.97 16.25
C LYS A 26 -2.31 81.35 15.01
N MET A 27 -3.49 81.91 15.27
CA MET A 27 -4.24 82.85 14.46
C MET A 27 -4.20 82.66 12.93
N VAL A 28 -5.26 82.05 12.40
CA VAL A 28 -5.69 82.34 11.03
C VAL A 28 -6.23 83.78 11.05
N THR A 29 -5.40 84.73 10.65
CA THR A 29 -5.83 86.07 10.26
C THR A 29 -6.61 85.99 8.95
N PRO A 30 -7.64 86.84 8.74
CA PRO A 30 -8.35 86.92 7.47
C PRO A 30 -7.38 87.18 6.33
N LEU A 31 -7.50 86.44 5.22
CA LEU A 31 -6.80 86.75 3.97
C LEU A 31 -7.30 88.13 3.51
N GLN A 32 -6.48 89.15 3.72
CA GLN A 32 -6.61 90.42 3.03
C GLN A 32 -6.08 90.20 1.62
N ASP A 33 -6.94 90.39 0.62
CA ASP A 33 -6.53 90.54 -0.78
C ASP A 33 -5.81 91.88 -0.92
N ASP A 34 -4.55 91.91 -0.48
CA ASP A 34 -3.63 93.01 -0.76
C ASP A 34 -3.06 92.77 -2.18
N ASP A 35 -3.55 93.55 -3.15
CA ASP A 35 -2.99 93.68 -4.51
C ASP A 35 -1.58 94.33 -4.47
N HIS A 36 -0.63 93.67 -3.80
CA HIS A 36 0.79 94.01 -3.86
C HIS A 36 1.43 93.31 -5.07
N PRO A 37 2.14 94.04 -5.96
CA PRO A 37 2.78 93.42 -7.11
C PRO A 37 3.83 92.43 -6.61
N ILE A 38 3.66 91.15 -6.93
CA ILE A 38 4.61 90.09 -6.60
C ILE A 38 6.01 90.54 -6.98
N THR A 39 6.87 90.76 -5.98
CA THR A 39 8.22 91.26 -6.25
C THR A 39 9.15 90.10 -6.57
N LYS A 40 10.24 90.37 -7.30
CA LYS A 40 11.32 89.38 -7.58
C LYS A 40 11.95 88.82 -6.29
N ARG A 41 11.71 89.43 -5.14
CA ARG A 41 12.17 88.93 -3.83
C ARG A 41 11.22 87.86 -3.29
N ASP A 42 9.91 88.08 -3.36
CA ASP A 42 8.90 87.13 -2.90
C ASP A 42 8.92 85.83 -3.72
N LEU A 43 9.13 85.96 -5.03
CA LEU A 43 9.31 84.80 -5.92
C LEU A 43 10.55 83.97 -5.54
N ARG A 44 11.66 84.63 -5.16
CA ARG A 44 12.89 83.97 -4.72
C ARG A 44 12.75 83.31 -3.35
N GLU A 45 11.96 83.91 -2.45
CA GLU A 45 11.70 83.32 -1.14
C GLU A 45 10.77 82.10 -1.25
N MET A 46 9.77 82.15 -2.13
CA MET A 46 8.92 81.01 -2.44
C MET A 46 9.70 79.88 -3.12
N GLU A 47 10.58 80.20 -4.07
CA GLU A 47 11.51 79.24 -4.71
C GLU A 47 12.43 78.58 -3.68
N ALA A 48 13.00 79.34 -2.75
CA ALA A 48 13.84 78.79 -1.67
C ALA A 48 13.05 77.87 -0.72
N ARG A 49 11.81 78.22 -0.35
CA ARG A 49 10.94 77.36 0.46
C ARG A 49 10.52 76.09 -0.28
N LEU A 50 10.28 76.18 -1.59
CA LEU A 50 9.99 75.01 -2.42
C LEU A 50 11.22 74.09 -2.53
N GLU A 51 12.42 74.64 -2.70
CA GLU A 51 13.65 73.84 -2.69
C GLU A 51 13.90 73.17 -1.35
N GLU A 52 13.65 73.88 -0.25
CA GLU A 52 13.83 73.34 1.11
C GLU A 52 12.82 72.22 1.40
N THR A 53 11.56 72.41 1.04
CA THR A 53 10.52 71.36 1.18
C THR A 53 10.79 70.17 0.26
N LEU A 54 11.27 70.39 -0.96
CA LEU A 54 11.70 69.33 -1.88
C LEU A 54 12.88 68.54 -1.28
N LYS A 55 13.92 69.21 -0.77
CA LYS A 55 15.06 68.56 -0.11
C LYS A 55 14.61 67.79 1.15
N ALA A 56 13.75 68.40 1.96
CA ALA A 56 13.22 67.80 3.19
C ALA A 56 12.37 66.55 2.93
N THR A 57 11.65 66.49 1.80
CA THR A 57 10.87 65.31 1.39
C THR A 57 11.68 64.27 0.62
N MET A 58 12.71 64.67 -0.12
CA MET A 58 13.57 63.75 -0.88
C MET A 58 14.51 62.94 0.01
N ALA A 59 14.99 63.51 1.12
CA ALA A 59 15.84 62.79 2.09
C ALA A 59 15.17 61.53 2.71
N PRO A 60 13.95 61.59 3.28
CA PRO A 60 13.28 60.40 3.80
C PRO A 60 12.88 59.43 2.69
N MET A 61 12.58 59.94 1.48
CA MET A 61 12.30 59.10 0.31
C MET A 61 13.52 58.29 -0.11
N GLN A 62 14.72 58.88 -0.11
CA GLN A 62 15.96 58.18 -0.42
C GLN A 62 16.27 57.08 0.61
N VAL A 63 16.04 57.35 1.90
CA VAL A 63 16.18 56.35 2.96
C VAL A 63 15.19 55.19 2.76
N LEU A 64 13.94 55.49 2.41
CA LEU A 64 12.92 54.48 2.13
C LEU A 64 13.28 53.64 0.89
N ILE A 65 13.79 54.26 -0.18
CA ILE A 65 14.28 53.54 -1.36
C ILE A 65 15.42 52.60 -0.97
N ASN A 66 16.43 53.06 -0.23
CA ASN A 66 17.55 52.21 0.20
C ASN A 66 17.08 51.03 1.09
N ASN A 67 16.10 51.28 1.96
CA ASN A 67 15.49 50.24 2.79
C ASN A 67 14.67 49.24 1.97
N LEU A 68 14.01 49.69 0.90
CA LEU A 68 13.28 48.79 0.00
C LEU A 68 14.25 47.97 -0.86
N THR A 69 15.30 48.58 -1.41
CA THR A 69 16.33 47.87 -2.18
C THR A 69 16.97 46.76 -1.35
N SER A 70 17.38 47.04 -0.11
CA SER A 70 17.94 46.01 0.78
C SER A 70 16.95 44.90 1.14
N LYS A 71 15.65 45.23 1.30
CA LYS A 71 14.61 44.21 1.50
C LYS A 71 14.36 43.36 0.26
N VAL A 72 14.40 43.95 -0.94
CA VAL A 72 14.26 43.22 -2.21
C VAL A 72 15.43 42.25 -2.38
N GLU A 73 16.67 42.68 -2.17
CA GLU A 73 17.85 41.81 -2.21
C GLU A 73 17.75 40.67 -1.19
N ALA A 74 17.28 40.95 0.03
CA ALA A 74 17.07 39.91 1.04
C ALA A 74 16.00 38.89 0.62
N LEU A 75 14.92 39.34 -0.03
CA LEU A 75 13.87 38.47 -0.55
C LEU A 75 14.35 37.64 -1.74
N GLU A 76 15.13 38.22 -2.65
CA GLU A 76 15.74 37.49 -3.78
C GLU A 76 16.67 36.38 -3.29
N ASN A 77 17.54 36.68 -2.33
CA ASN A 77 18.41 35.68 -1.70
C ASN A 77 17.61 34.56 -1.02
N LYS A 78 16.51 34.91 -0.34
CA LYS A 78 15.61 33.93 0.28
C LYS A 78 14.91 33.07 -0.77
N ASN A 79 14.45 33.64 -1.88
CA ASN A 79 13.82 32.91 -2.98
C ASN A 79 14.81 31.93 -3.63
N GLN A 80 16.03 32.38 -3.94
CA GLN A 80 17.08 31.50 -4.49
C GLN A 80 17.43 30.35 -3.54
N MET A 81 17.42 30.59 -2.23
CA MET A 81 17.61 29.52 -1.24
C MET A 81 16.42 28.54 -1.25
N GLN A 82 15.19 29.05 -1.30
CA GLN A 82 13.99 28.22 -1.35
C GLN A 82 13.92 27.36 -2.62
N GLU A 83 14.28 27.91 -3.78
CA GLU A 83 14.35 27.16 -5.04
C GLU A 83 15.35 26.01 -4.96
N ARG A 84 16.54 26.25 -4.40
CA ARG A 84 17.54 25.19 -4.18
C ARG A 84 17.03 24.09 -3.26
N ILE A 85 16.36 24.45 -2.17
CA ILE A 85 15.76 23.47 -1.24
C ILE A 85 14.67 22.65 -1.94
N ILE A 86 13.79 23.30 -2.71
CA ILE A 86 12.73 22.61 -3.46
C ILE A 86 13.32 21.62 -4.45
N GLU A 87 14.37 22.01 -5.17
CA GLU A 87 15.01 21.12 -6.14
C GLU A 87 15.67 19.92 -5.47
N GLN A 88 16.36 20.12 -4.34
CA GLN A 88 16.89 19.03 -3.52
C GLN A 88 15.80 18.05 -3.06
N TYR A 89 14.66 18.56 -2.59
CA TYR A 89 13.53 17.72 -2.22
C TYR A 89 12.92 16.98 -3.41
N ARG A 90 12.87 17.60 -4.60
CA ARG A 90 12.38 16.93 -5.82
C ARG A 90 13.28 15.77 -6.22
N GLU A 91 14.60 15.99 -6.20
CA GLU A 91 15.57 14.94 -6.48
C GLU A 91 15.49 13.80 -5.46
N GLU A 92 15.41 14.11 -4.17
CA GLU A 92 15.28 13.11 -3.12
C GLU A 92 13.98 12.31 -3.28
N ASN A 93 12.86 12.97 -3.51
CA ASN A 93 11.58 12.30 -3.76
C ASN A 93 11.63 11.43 -5.02
N ALA A 94 12.25 11.89 -6.10
CA ALA A 94 12.42 11.08 -7.31
C ALA A 94 13.26 9.82 -7.04
N ARG A 95 14.34 9.95 -6.26
CA ARG A 95 15.18 8.81 -5.84
C ARG A 95 14.42 7.84 -4.95
N VAL A 96 13.64 8.34 -3.99
CA VAL A 96 12.83 7.49 -3.08
C VAL A 96 11.73 6.78 -3.84
N ASN A 97 11.01 7.47 -4.72
CA ASN A 97 9.96 6.87 -5.54
C ASN A 97 10.52 5.77 -6.45
N LYS A 98 11.66 6.01 -7.10
CA LYS A 98 12.32 4.99 -7.92
C LYS A 98 12.67 3.73 -7.11
N LYS A 99 13.26 3.89 -5.91
CA LYS A 99 13.55 2.76 -5.02
C LYS A 99 12.29 2.03 -4.57
N LEU A 100 11.22 2.78 -4.32
CA LEU A 100 9.94 2.20 -3.94
C LEU A 100 9.36 1.36 -5.08
N ASP A 101 9.39 1.86 -6.32
CA ASP A 101 8.94 1.13 -7.50
C ASP A 101 9.77 -0.14 -7.73
N GLU A 102 11.10 -0.06 -7.58
CA GLU A 102 11.99 -1.22 -7.66
C GLU A 102 11.64 -2.27 -6.60
N LEU A 103 11.42 -1.85 -5.35
CA LEU A 103 11.05 -2.76 -4.26
C LEU A 103 9.67 -3.39 -4.48
N VAL A 104 8.69 -2.62 -4.93
CA VAL A 104 7.34 -3.14 -5.24
C VAL A 104 7.43 -4.19 -6.34
N ASN A 105 8.13 -3.91 -7.44
CA ASN A 105 8.33 -4.86 -8.52
C ASN A 105 9.04 -6.14 -8.04
N GLN A 106 10.05 -6.01 -7.19
CA GLN A 106 10.74 -7.15 -6.60
C GLN A 106 9.78 -7.98 -5.72
N MET A 107 9.02 -7.34 -4.84
CA MET A 107 8.06 -8.02 -3.96
C MET A 107 6.96 -8.72 -4.77
N GLU A 108 6.46 -8.11 -5.83
CA GLU A 108 5.48 -8.73 -6.72
C GLU A 108 6.04 -9.96 -7.43
N ALA A 109 7.29 -9.89 -7.90
CA ALA A 109 7.98 -11.01 -8.53
C ALA A 109 8.15 -12.18 -7.54
N GLU A 110 8.66 -11.91 -6.34
CA GLU A 110 8.86 -12.91 -5.28
C GLU A 110 7.52 -13.53 -4.84
N HIS A 111 6.49 -12.71 -4.67
CA HIS A 111 5.15 -13.19 -4.31
C HIS A 111 4.54 -14.09 -5.38
N ASN A 112 4.69 -13.74 -6.66
CA ASN A 112 4.22 -14.57 -7.76
C ASN A 112 5.00 -15.89 -7.84
N GLU A 113 6.32 -15.87 -7.61
CA GLU A 113 7.14 -17.07 -7.54
C GLU A 113 6.71 -17.98 -6.38
N MET A 114 6.48 -17.42 -5.19
CA MET A 114 5.97 -18.16 -4.03
C MET A 114 4.61 -18.80 -4.31
N LYS A 115 3.68 -18.07 -4.95
CA LYS A 115 2.37 -18.61 -5.34
C LYS A 115 2.50 -19.81 -6.28
N ILE A 116 3.39 -19.73 -7.27
CA ILE A 116 3.66 -20.84 -8.20
C ILE A 116 4.19 -22.05 -7.43
N LYS A 117 5.19 -21.86 -6.56
CA LYS A 117 5.78 -22.94 -5.74
C LYS A 117 4.76 -23.57 -4.80
N GLN A 118 3.91 -22.76 -4.16
CA GLN A 118 2.86 -23.24 -3.27
C GLN A 118 1.85 -24.11 -4.03
N ALA A 119 1.34 -23.64 -5.18
CA ALA A 119 0.41 -24.42 -6.00
C ALA A 119 1.02 -25.76 -6.43
N ASP A 120 2.29 -25.72 -6.82
CA ASP A 120 3.08 -26.88 -7.25
C ASP A 120 3.29 -27.92 -6.12
N LEU A 121 3.51 -27.46 -4.89
CA LEU A 121 3.57 -28.31 -3.70
C LEU A 121 2.21 -28.92 -3.35
N GLU A 122 1.14 -28.12 -3.39
CA GLU A 122 -0.22 -28.60 -3.15
C GLU A 122 -0.61 -29.68 -4.16
N ASP A 123 -0.32 -29.47 -5.45
CA ASP A 123 -0.65 -30.43 -6.50
C ASP A 123 0.19 -31.72 -6.42
N ARG A 124 1.47 -31.65 -5.98
CA ARG A 124 2.25 -32.86 -5.68
C ARG A 124 1.61 -33.66 -4.55
N ASN A 125 1.21 -32.98 -3.49
CA ASN A 125 0.61 -33.61 -2.32
C ASN A 125 -0.76 -34.25 -2.65
N ARG A 126 -1.50 -33.70 -3.62
CA ARG A 126 -2.81 -34.20 -4.07
C ARG A 126 -2.73 -35.16 -5.26
N ARG A 127 -1.54 -35.47 -5.79
CA ARG A 127 -1.37 -36.27 -7.02
C ARG A 127 -1.97 -37.68 -6.93
N CYS A 128 -1.95 -38.25 -5.74
CA CYS A 128 -2.52 -39.57 -5.44
C CYS A 128 -4.01 -39.52 -5.08
N ASN A 129 -4.67 -38.36 -5.20
CA ASN A 129 -6.07 -38.20 -4.85
C ASN A 129 -6.99 -38.33 -6.07
N ILE A 130 -8.17 -38.91 -5.85
CA ILE A 130 -9.34 -38.79 -6.72
C ILE A 130 -10.48 -38.20 -5.90
N ARG A 131 -11.21 -37.26 -6.49
CA ARG A 131 -12.35 -36.61 -5.89
C ARG A 131 -13.63 -37.08 -6.56
N PHE A 132 -14.53 -37.69 -5.79
CA PHE A 132 -15.83 -38.13 -6.26
C PHE A 132 -16.94 -37.21 -5.76
N ARG A 133 -17.77 -36.74 -6.69
CA ARG A 133 -18.89 -35.84 -6.42
C ARG A 133 -20.23 -36.57 -6.55
N ASN A 134 -21.23 -36.09 -5.79
CA ASN A 134 -22.63 -36.54 -5.77
C ASN A 134 -22.92 -37.85 -5.02
N PHE A 135 -21.97 -38.39 -4.26
CA PHE A 135 -22.25 -39.54 -3.39
C PHE A 135 -23.30 -39.21 -2.32
N PRO A 136 -24.38 -40.02 -2.18
CA PRO A 136 -25.40 -39.84 -1.13
C PRO A 136 -24.78 -39.68 0.25
N GLU A 137 -25.25 -38.74 1.08
CA GLU A 137 -24.72 -38.54 2.44
C GLU A 137 -25.12 -39.68 3.39
N LYS A 138 -26.35 -40.21 3.27
CA LYS A 138 -26.97 -41.18 4.20
C LYS A 138 -26.31 -42.56 4.29
N THR A 139 -25.18 -42.80 3.63
CA THR A 139 -24.43 -44.06 3.71
C THR A 139 -23.50 -44.07 4.95
N GLU A 140 -23.91 -43.42 6.05
CA GLU A 140 -23.05 -43.10 7.20
C GLU A 140 -22.69 -44.33 8.06
N GLU A 141 -23.36 -45.47 7.87
CA GLU A 141 -23.03 -46.71 8.55
C GLU A 141 -21.75 -47.37 8.00
N GLU A 142 -21.32 -47.02 6.78
CA GLU A 142 -20.14 -47.58 6.14
C GLU A 142 -19.02 -46.53 6.03
N SER A 143 -17.78 -46.95 6.29
CA SER A 143 -16.61 -46.11 6.07
C SER A 143 -16.54 -45.64 4.61
N PRO A 144 -16.17 -44.36 4.33
CA PRO A 144 -15.98 -43.89 2.96
C PRO A 144 -15.00 -44.72 2.14
N ALA A 145 -14.01 -45.36 2.79
CA ALA A 145 -13.06 -46.24 2.12
C ALA A 145 -13.75 -47.52 1.61
N ASP A 146 -14.47 -48.21 2.49
CA ASP A 146 -15.17 -49.46 2.19
C ASP A 146 -16.24 -49.25 1.12
N LEU A 147 -17.01 -48.15 1.25
CA LEU A 147 -17.99 -47.73 0.26
C LEU A 147 -17.38 -47.60 -1.14
N ILE A 148 -16.26 -46.89 -1.25
CA ILE A 148 -15.60 -46.64 -2.54
C ILE A 148 -15.00 -47.93 -3.08
N ILE A 149 -14.36 -48.76 -2.26
CA ILE A 149 -13.78 -50.03 -2.70
C ILE A 149 -14.86 -50.95 -3.24
N ARG A 150 -15.94 -51.15 -2.46
CA ARG A 150 -17.10 -51.97 -2.85
C ARG A 150 -17.73 -51.48 -4.14
N TRP A 151 -17.95 -50.17 -4.24
CA TRP A 151 -18.54 -49.56 -5.43
C TRP A 151 -17.63 -49.69 -6.67
N LEU A 152 -16.33 -49.43 -6.55
CA LEU A 152 -15.39 -49.52 -7.66
C LEU A 152 -15.22 -50.97 -8.14
N LYS A 153 -15.16 -51.96 -7.23
CA LYS A 153 -15.15 -53.39 -7.59
C LYS A 153 -16.40 -53.79 -8.38
N ASN A 154 -17.57 -53.32 -7.96
CA ASN A 154 -18.83 -53.60 -8.64
C ASN A 154 -18.94 -52.89 -10.00
N THR A 155 -18.40 -51.67 -10.11
CA THR A 155 -18.47 -50.87 -11.34
C THR A 155 -17.44 -51.29 -12.38
N ILE A 156 -16.26 -51.75 -11.92
CA ILE A 156 -15.14 -52.16 -12.77
C ILE A 156 -14.68 -53.55 -12.30
N PRO A 157 -15.30 -54.65 -12.77
CA PRO A 157 -14.99 -56.00 -12.29
C PRO A 157 -13.55 -56.46 -12.55
N SER A 158 -12.88 -55.86 -13.55
CA SER A 158 -11.46 -56.13 -13.86
C SER A 158 -10.49 -55.45 -12.88
N LEU A 159 -10.97 -54.53 -12.03
CA LEU A 159 -10.14 -53.76 -11.11
C LEU A 159 -9.85 -54.55 -9.83
N LYS A 160 -8.59 -54.91 -9.64
CA LYS A 160 -8.08 -55.45 -8.37
C LYS A 160 -7.72 -54.31 -7.43
N LEU A 161 -8.59 -54.06 -6.46
CA LEU A 161 -8.45 -53.00 -5.46
C LEU A 161 -8.59 -53.58 -4.07
N GLU A 162 -7.60 -53.42 -3.20
CA GLU A 162 -7.70 -53.87 -1.80
C GLU A 162 -7.77 -52.70 -0.83
N ALA A 163 -8.06 -52.97 0.44
CA ALA A 163 -8.11 -51.94 1.49
C ALA A 163 -6.80 -51.13 1.56
N ASP A 164 -5.66 -51.84 1.51
CA ASP A 164 -4.31 -51.24 1.60
C ASP A 164 -3.91 -50.39 0.37
N ASP A 165 -4.68 -50.45 -0.72
CA ASP A 165 -4.46 -49.57 -1.87
C ASP A 165 -4.93 -48.14 -1.59
N LEU A 166 -5.80 -47.94 -0.59
CA LEU A 166 -6.27 -46.64 -0.12
C LEU A 166 -5.52 -46.28 1.16
N GLU A 167 -4.87 -45.12 1.16
CA GLU A 167 -4.27 -44.57 2.37
C GLU A 167 -5.33 -43.90 3.25
N ARG A 168 -6.25 -43.17 2.61
CA ARG A 168 -7.30 -42.42 3.32
C ARG A 168 -8.48 -42.14 2.40
N ALA A 169 -9.70 -42.27 2.91
CA ALA A 169 -10.91 -41.79 2.25
C ALA A 169 -11.76 -41.02 3.26
N HIS A 170 -12.19 -39.82 2.87
CA HIS A 170 -12.99 -38.96 3.74
C HIS A 170 -13.89 -38.05 2.91
N ARG A 171 -14.98 -37.58 3.50
CA ARG A 171 -15.77 -36.48 2.92
C ARG A 171 -15.05 -35.16 3.13
N ALA A 172 -15.25 -34.23 2.19
CA ALA A 172 -14.74 -32.88 2.29
C ALA A 172 -15.16 -32.25 3.63
N LEU A 173 -14.23 -31.54 4.28
CA LEU A 173 -14.40 -30.90 5.57
C LEU A 173 -15.37 -29.71 5.48
N LYS A 174 -16.66 -30.01 5.38
CA LYS A 174 -17.77 -29.05 5.43
C LYS A 174 -18.86 -29.62 6.34
N PRO A 175 -19.63 -28.76 7.02
CA PRO A 175 -20.83 -29.18 7.73
C PRO A 175 -21.75 -29.99 6.81
N MET A 176 -22.49 -30.93 7.38
CA MET A 176 -23.44 -31.72 6.60
C MET A 176 -24.43 -30.78 5.89
N PRO A 177 -24.55 -30.87 4.56
CA PRO A 177 -25.45 -30.01 3.82
C PRO A 177 -26.91 -30.38 4.09
N LYS A 178 -27.81 -29.40 3.99
CA LYS A 178 -29.25 -29.65 3.94
C LYS A 178 -29.58 -30.55 2.74
N PRO A 179 -30.69 -31.32 2.76
CA PRO A 179 -31.05 -32.22 1.65
C PRO A 179 -31.14 -31.54 0.26
N SER A 180 -31.43 -30.24 0.21
CA SER A 180 -31.48 -29.45 -1.03
C SER A 180 -30.14 -28.89 -1.50
N ALA A 181 -29.11 -28.91 -0.65
CA ALA A 181 -27.79 -28.38 -0.95
C ALA A 181 -26.89 -29.46 -1.59
N PRO A 182 -25.84 -29.05 -2.34
CA PRO A 182 -24.91 -29.99 -2.93
C PRO A 182 -24.26 -30.90 -1.89
N ARG A 183 -24.21 -32.21 -2.20
CA ARG A 183 -23.57 -33.24 -1.37
C ARG A 183 -22.07 -33.00 -1.27
N ARG A 184 -21.45 -33.37 -0.15
CA ARG A 184 -20.01 -33.28 0.06
C ARG A 184 -19.30 -34.30 -0.83
N ASP A 185 -18.25 -33.83 -1.47
CA ASP A 185 -17.37 -34.69 -2.26
C ASP A 185 -16.62 -35.67 -1.34
N ILE A 186 -16.39 -36.89 -1.82
CA ILE A 186 -15.49 -37.85 -1.18
C ILE A 186 -14.12 -37.70 -1.82
N ILE A 187 -13.09 -37.50 -1.00
CA ILE A 187 -11.69 -37.42 -1.42
C ILE A 187 -11.01 -38.71 -0.99
N VAL A 188 -10.45 -39.41 -1.97
CA VAL A 188 -9.78 -40.71 -1.80
C VAL A 188 -8.31 -40.55 -2.16
N CYS A 189 -7.43 -40.76 -1.19
CA CYS A 189 -5.98 -40.83 -1.35
C CYS A 189 -5.57 -42.30 -1.51
N PHE A 190 -4.88 -42.59 -2.59
CA PHE A 190 -4.30 -43.91 -2.84
C PHE A 190 -2.86 -43.96 -2.34
N THR A 191 -2.46 -45.10 -1.78
CA THR A 191 -1.09 -45.34 -1.29
C THR A 191 -0.05 -45.22 -2.42
N ARG A 192 -0.43 -45.60 -3.66
CA ARG A 192 0.46 -45.60 -4.82
C ARG A 192 -0.14 -44.83 -6.00
N TYR A 193 0.65 -43.94 -6.57
CA TYR A 193 0.27 -43.18 -7.77
C TYR A 193 -0.15 -44.08 -8.95
N GLN A 194 0.57 -45.18 -9.17
CA GLN A 194 0.28 -46.11 -10.27
C GLN A 194 -1.12 -46.74 -10.14
N LYS A 195 -1.51 -47.13 -8.92
CA LYS A 195 -2.83 -47.69 -8.63
C LYS A 195 -3.92 -46.63 -8.87
N LYS A 196 -3.70 -45.40 -8.39
CA LYS A 196 -4.58 -44.27 -8.67
C LYS A 196 -4.77 -44.05 -10.18
N GLU A 197 -3.71 -44.04 -10.98
CA GLU A 197 -3.81 -43.84 -12.42
C GLU A 197 -4.50 -45.00 -13.13
N GLN A 198 -4.28 -46.25 -12.69
CA GLN A 198 -5.01 -47.40 -13.20
C GLN A 198 -6.52 -47.23 -12.97
N VAL A 199 -6.93 -46.90 -11.74
CA VAL A 199 -8.34 -46.62 -11.40
C VAL A 199 -8.89 -45.47 -12.24
N TRP A 200 -8.15 -44.36 -12.30
CA TRP A 200 -8.53 -43.16 -13.04
C TRP A 200 -8.74 -43.41 -14.54
N ASN A 201 -7.86 -44.17 -15.18
CA ASN A 201 -7.97 -44.52 -16.59
C ASN A 201 -9.15 -45.45 -16.87
N ASN A 202 -9.42 -46.42 -16.00
CA ASN A 202 -10.61 -47.26 -16.11
C ASN A 202 -11.89 -46.41 -16.00
N ILE A 203 -11.95 -45.50 -15.02
CA ILE A 203 -13.09 -44.59 -14.85
C ILE A 203 -13.31 -43.73 -16.11
N ARG A 204 -12.24 -43.19 -16.72
CA ARG A 204 -12.36 -42.36 -17.93
C ARG A 204 -12.90 -43.12 -19.15
N ASN A 205 -12.70 -44.43 -19.20
CA ASN A 205 -13.17 -45.28 -20.29
C ASN A 205 -14.63 -45.70 -20.10
N LEU A 206 -15.22 -45.48 -18.92
CA LEU A 206 -16.63 -45.73 -18.68
C LEU A 206 -17.48 -44.62 -19.30
N THR A 207 -18.55 -45.00 -19.99
CA THR A 207 -19.53 -44.06 -20.55
C THR A 207 -20.43 -43.48 -19.46
N ASN A 208 -20.81 -44.29 -18.47
CA ASN A 208 -21.72 -43.90 -17.39
C ASN A 208 -21.18 -44.33 -16.03
N LEU A 209 -20.72 -43.36 -15.23
CA LEU A 209 -20.31 -43.58 -13.85
C LEU A 209 -21.50 -43.30 -12.91
N ARG A 210 -22.04 -44.34 -12.28
CA ARG A 210 -23.25 -44.26 -11.44
C ARG A 210 -23.09 -45.02 -10.12
N TYR A 211 -23.83 -44.59 -9.11
CA TYR A 211 -24.04 -45.28 -7.85
C TYR A 211 -25.55 -45.46 -7.64
N GLY A 212 -26.05 -46.68 -7.87
CA GLY A 212 -27.48 -46.92 -8.07
C GLY A 212 -28.00 -46.03 -9.21
N GLU A 213 -29.05 -45.25 -8.94
CA GLU A 213 -29.59 -44.28 -9.90
C GLU A 213 -28.86 -42.92 -9.93
N THR A 214 -27.92 -42.69 -9.00
CA THR A 214 -27.26 -41.38 -8.90
C THR A 214 -26.06 -41.30 -9.85
N PRO A 215 -25.97 -40.29 -10.74
CA PRO A 215 -24.77 -40.04 -11.54
C PRO A 215 -23.63 -39.50 -10.67
N ILE A 216 -22.45 -40.13 -10.79
CA ILE A 216 -21.25 -39.77 -10.04
C ILE A 216 -20.25 -39.11 -10.98
N LEU A 217 -19.61 -38.05 -10.50
CA LEU A 217 -18.54 -37.37 -11.24
C LEU A 217 -17.20 -37.60 -10.54
N ALA A 218 -16.24 -38.18 -11.26
CA ALA A 218 -14.86 -38.33 -10.81
C ALA A 218 -13.98 -37.21 -11.35
N LEU A 219 -13.23 -36.55 -10.48
CA LEU A 219 -12.35 -35.43 -10.78
C LEU A 219 -10.96 -35.70 -10.20
N GLN A 220 -9.92 -35.11 -10.81
CA GLN A 220 -8.63 -34.99 -10.14
C GLN A 220 -8.74 -33.94 -9.03
N ASP A 221 -8.12 -34.20 -7.90
CA ASP A 221 -8.01 -33.23 -6.82
C ASP A 221 -6.83 -32.31 -7.11
N LEU A 222 -7.12 -31.05 -7.45
CA LEU A 222 -6.14 -30.05 -7.85
C LEU A 222 -6.20 -28.87 -6.90
N SER A 223 -5.10 -28.12 -6.82
CA SER A 223 -5.02 -26.84 -6.14
C SER A 223 -6.01 -25.84 -6.76
N GLN A 224 -6.48 -24.90 -5.94
CA GLN A 224 -7.41 -23.88 -6.41
C GLN A 224 -6.75 -22.99 -7.46
N ASP A 225 -5.46 -22.70 -7.31
CA ASP A 225 -4.68 -21.94 -8.29
C ASP A 225 -4.63 -22.66 -9.64
N THR A 226 -4.30 -23.96 -9.67
CA THR A 226 -4.32 -24.75 -10.90
C THR A 226 -5.70 -24.79 -11.55
N LEU A 227 -6.79 -24.90 -10.77
CA LEU A 227 -8.15 -24.82 -11.30
C LEU A 227 -8.44 -23.43 -11.91
N ASN A 228 -8.00 -22.35 -11.26
CA ASN A 228 -8.16 -20.99 -11.75
C ASN A 228 -7.38 -20.76 -13.04
N ARG A 229 -6.14 -21.27 -13.15
CA ARG A 229 -5.35 -21.22 -14.39
C ARG A 229 -5.97 -22.04 -15.51
N ARG A 230 -6.54 -23.22 -15.23
CA ARG A 230 -7.31 -23.98 -16.24
C ARG A 230 -8.54 -23.20 -16.69
N LYS A 231 -9.20 -22.49 -15.79
CA LYS A 231 -10.36 -21.64 -16.09
C LYS A 231 -9.96 -20.45 -16.95
N SER A 232 -8.81 -19.81 -16.72
CA SER A 232 -8.34 -18.69 -17.54
C SER A 232 -7.99 -19.10 -18.98
N LEU A 233 -7.55 -20.35 -19.18
CA LEU A 233 -7.32 -20.94 -20.51
C LEU A 233 -8.56 -21.62 -21.12
N ARG A 234 -9.73 -21.54 -20.47
CA ARG A 234 -10.97 -22.17 -20.97
C ARG A 234 -11.31 -21.73 -22.40
N PRO A 235 -11.25 -20.43 -22.78
CA PRO A 235 -11.53 -19.99 -24.14
C PRO A 235 -10.64 -20.67 -25.19
N CYS A 236 -9.33 -20.81 -24.89
CA CYS A 236 -8.40 -21.56 -25.74
C CYS A 236 -8.82 -23.02 -25.89
N THR A 237 -9.09 -23.70 -24.77
CA THR A 237 -9.48 -25.12 -24.82
C THR A 237 -10.80 -25.35 -25.55
N GLN A 238 -11.76 -24.41 -25.49
CA GLN A 238 -13.00 -24.48 -26.24
C GLN A 238 -12.75 -24.36 -27.75
N ARG A 239 -11.88 -23.45 -28.17
CA ARG A 239 -11.52 -23.29 -29.58
C ARG A 239 -10.80 -24.53 -30.13
N LEU A 240 -9.91 -25.13 -29.34
CA LEU A 240 -9.25 -26.39 -29.68
C LEU A 240 -10.27 -27.54 -29.86
N GLN A 241 -11.25 -27.64 -28.95
CA GLN A 241 -12.32 -28.65 -29.05
C GLN A 241 -13.19 -28.44 -30.30
N GLN A 242 -13.58 -27.20 -30.60
CA GLN A 242 -14.36 -26.86 -31.80
C GLN A 242 -13.62 -27.21 -33.10
N ALA A 243 -12.30 -27.07 -33.10
CA ALA A 243 -11.44 -27.48 -34.21
C ALA A 243 -11.15 -28.99 -34.25
N GLY A 244 -11.70 -29.80 -33.34
CA GLY A 244 -11.43 -31.23 -33.24
C GLY A 244 -10.01 -31.58 -32.76
N ILE A 245 -9.26 -30.60 -32.25
CA ILE A 245 -7.87 -30.79 -31.79
C ILE A 245 -7.87 -31.29 -30.35
N LYS A 246 -7.24 -32.45 -30.13
CA LYS A 246 -7.07 -33.03 -28.80
C LYS A 246 -5.99 -32.28 -28.04
N TYR A 247 -6.27 -31.99 -26.77
CA TYR A 247 -5.32 -31.41 -25.83
C TYR A 247 -5.28 -32.20 -24.53
N ARG A 248 -4.21 -32.01 -23.76
CA ARG A 248 -4.10 -32.55 -22.39
C ARG A 248 -3.48 -31.52 -21.45
N TRP A 249 -3.79 -31.65 -20.18
CA TRP A 249 -3.12 -30.90 -19.12
C TRP A 249 -1.88 -31.67 -18.65
N GLY A 250 -0.72 -31.02 -18.68
CA GLY A 250 0.51 -31.54 -18.10
C GLY A 250 0.77 -30.97 -16.71
N PHE A 251 1.40 -31.79 -15.86
CA PHE A 251 1.91 -31.37 -14.56
C PHE A 251 3.22 -30.56 -14.74
N PRO A 252 3.47 -29.50 -13.94
CA PRO A 252 2.59 -28.96 -12.89
C PRO A 252 1.40 -28.16 -13.43
N PHE A 253 1.63 -27.21 -14.34
CA PHE A 253 0.56 -26.58 -15.12
C PHE A 253 1.04 -26.23 -16.53
N ARG A 254 0.53 -26.95 -17.53
CA ARG A 254 0.75 -26.65 -18.95
C ARG A 254 -0.36 -27.23 -19.80
N LEU A 255 -0.89 -26.44 -20.73
CA LEU A 255 -1.75 -26.92 -21.80
C LEU A 255 -0.86 -27.51 -22.90
N ILE A 256 -1.03 -28.80 -23.19
CA ILE A 256 -0.23 -29.51 -24.20
C ILE A 256 -1.14 -29.90 -25.35
N VAL A 257 -0.77 -29.48 -26.55
CA VAL A 257 -1.44 -29.82 -27.80
C VAL A 257 -0.44 -30.56 -28.69
N THR A 258 -0.90 -31.61 -29.37
CA THR A 258 -0.05 -32.39 -30.27
C THR A 258 -0.73 -32.45 -31.63
N THR A 259 -0.08 -31.87 -32.64
CA THR A 259 -0.57 -31.74 -34.02
C THR A 259 0.53 -32.17 -34.96
N ASN A 260 0.27 -33.07 -35.90
CA ASN A 260 1.19 -33.44 -36.99
C ASN A 260 2.67 -33.47 -36.58
N THR A 261 3.00 -34.30 -35.57
CA THR A 261 4.34 -34.47 -34.95
C THR A 261 4.92 -33.31 -34.11
N THR A 262 4.33 -32.12 -34.13
CA THR A 262 4.76 -31.01 -33.25
C THR A 262 3.96 -30.97 -31.95
N GLN A 263 4.65 -30.62 -30.86
CA GLN A 263 4.04 -30.41 -29.56
C GLN A 263 4.06 -28.92 -29.23
N HIS A 264 2.88 -28.35 -29.05
CA HIS A 264 2.71 -26.96 -28.60
C HIS A 264 2.36 -26.96 -27.11
N MET A 265 2.94 -26.01 -26.38
CA MET A 265 2.69 -25.85 -24.95
C MET A 265 2.30 -24.41 -24.63
N ALA A 266 1.43 -24.24 -23.63
CA ALA A 266 1.12 -22.94 -23.07
C ALA A 266 0.93 -23.01 -21.55
N THR A 267 1.53 -22.07 -20.84
CA THR A 267 1.49 -21.94 -19.37
C THR A 267 0.76 -20.69 -18.90
N ASN A 268 0.54 -19.74 -19.80
CA ASN A 268 -0.11 -18.47 -19.54
C ASN A 268 -0.98 -18.05 -20.75
N ILE A 269 -1.73 -16.96 -20.58
CA ILE A 269 -2.63 -16.45 -21.62
C ILE A 269 -1.85 -16.04 -22.89
N PRO A 270 -0.76 -15.24 -22.82
CA PRO A 270 0.03 -14.89 -24.00
C PRO A 270 0.52 -16.10 -24.81
N GLU A 271 1.09 -17.11 -24.16
CA GLU A 271 1.55 -18.34 -24.82
C GLU A 271 0.39 -19.11 -25.44
N ALA A 272 -0.79 -19.11 -24.80
CA ALA A 272 -1.95 -19.81 -25.32
C ALA A 272 -2.57 -19.07 -26.52
N LEU A 273 -2.50 -17.74 -26.57
CA LEU A 273 -2.86 -16.95 -27.76
C LEU A 273 -1.88 -17.24 -28.91
N GLN A 274 -0.58 -17.29 -28.62
CA GLN A 274 0.43 -17.66 -29.60
C GLN A 274 0.21 -19.10 -30.11
N LEU A 275 -0.18 -20.03 -29.22
CA LEU A 275 -0.52 -21.40 -29.58
C LEU A 275 -1.68 -21.43 -30.57
N LEU A 276 -2.76 -20.68 -30.34
CA LEU A 276 -3.89 -20.64 -31.28
C LEU A 276 -3.48 -20.05 -32.64
N LYS A 277 -2.66 -18.99 -32.63
CA LYS A 277 -2.12 -18.38 -33.85
C LYS A 277 -1.27 -19.38 -34.64
N ASN A 278 -0.41 -20.13 -33.97
CA ASN A 278 0.43 -21.15 -34.61
C ASN A 278 -0.38 -22.31 -35.20
N LEU A 279 -1.59 -22.55 -34.69
CA LEU A 279 -2.53 -23.56 -35.17
C LEU A 279 -3.54 -22.99 -36.18
N GLU A 280 -3.36 -21.74 -36.60
CA GLU A 280 -4.26 -21.03 -37.54
C GLU A 280 -5.73 -21.05 -37.08
N LEU A 281 -5.95 -20.96 -35.76
CA LEU A 281 -7.28 -20.88 -35.16
C LEU A 281 -7.62 -19.44 -34.79
N ASP A 282 -8.87 -19.05 -35.04
CA ASP A 282 -9.36 -17.71 -34.66
C ASP A 282 -9.24 -17.48 -33.16
N LEU A 283 -8.90 -16.24 -32.81
CA LEU A 283 -8.84 -15.81 -31.42
C LEU A 283 -10.25 -15.74 -30.83
N PRO A 284 -10.49 -16.27 -29.62
CA PRO A 284 -11.79 -16.17 -28.98
C PRO A 284 -12.17 -14.70 -28.73
N PRO A 285 -13.33 -14.21 -29.20
CA PRO A 285 -13.69 -12.79 -29.18
C PRO A 285 -13.84 -12.19 -27.77
N GLU A 286 -14.08 -13.02 -26.75
CA GLU A 286 -14.27 -12.59 -25.36
C GLU A 286 -13.05 -12.81 -24.47
N TRP A 287 -11.94 -13.31 -25.00
CA TRP A 287 -10.75 -13.57 -24.18
C TRP A 287 -9.95 -12.29 -23.95
N LYS A 288 -10.54 -11.36 -23.21
CA LYS A 288 -9.80 -10.29 -22.58
C LYS A 288 -8.85 -10.95 -21.58
N PRO A 289 -7.54 -10.65 -21.59
CA PRO A 289 -6.66 -11.04 -20.50
C PRO A 289 -7.17 -10.32 -19.25
N THR A 290 -8.12 -10.94 -18.54
CA THR A 290 -8.19 -10.73 -17.12
C THR A 290 -6.86 -11.28 -16.65
N ASN A 291 -5.93 -10.37 -16.35
CA ASN A 291 -5.01 -10.57 -15.23
C ASN A 291 -5.81 -11.35 -14.16
N PRO A 292 -5.22 -12.37 -13.51
CA PRO A 292 -5.87 -12.95 -12.33
C PRO A 292 -6.44 -11.77 -11.53
N PRO A 293 -7.70 -11.83 -11.07
CA PRO A 293 -8.23 -10.74 -10.26
C PRO A 293 -7.10 -10.37 -9.33
N SER A 294 -6.62 -9.14 -9.47
CA SER A 294 -5.89 -8.57 -8.38
C SER A 294 -6.87 -8.76 -7.24
N ASP A 295 -6.64 -9.74 -6.37
CA ASP A 295 -7.29 -9.80 -5.07
C ASP A 295 -6.71 -8.65 -4.22
N SER A 296 -6.32 -7.52 -4.83
CA SER A 296 -6.63 -6.22 -4.26
C SER A 296 -8.13 -6.05 -4.45
N PRO A 297 -8.93 -6.11 -3.37
CA PRO A 297 -10.23 -5.47 -3.41
C PRO A 297 -10.01 -4.08 -4.01
N ASN A 298 -10.91 -3.62 -4.87
CA ASN A 298 -11.06 -2.19 -5.11
C ASN A 298 -11.31 -1.52 -3.75
N HIS A 299 -10.23 -1.22 -3.05
CA HIS A 299 -10.19 -0.65 -1.72
C HIS A 299 -9.72 0.80 -1.77
N GLU A 300 -9.36 1.28 -2.96
CA GLU A 300 -8.90 2.66 -3.16
C GLU A 300 -9.97 3.70 -2.84
N GLU A 301 -11.26 3.38 -2.89
CA GLU A 301 -12.30 4.34 -2.48
C GLU A 301 -12.81 4.17 -1.04
N THR A 302 -12.70 3.00 -0.41
CA THR A 302 -13.33 2.77 0.91
C THR A 302 -12.33 2.68 2.07
N THR A 303 -11.15 2.08 1.90
CA THR A 303 -10.13 2.05 2.99
C THR A 303 -9.25 3.28 2.98
N ALA A 304 -8.97 3.90 1.83
CA ALA A 304 -8.29 5.19 1.81
C ALA A 304 -9.09 6.23 2.61
N ASN A 305 -10.42 6.23 2.48
CA ASN A 305 -11.33 7.08 3.25
C ASN A 305 -11.39 6.71 4.73
N ASN A 306 -11.36 5.43 5.10
CA ASN A 306 -11.38 5.02 6.52
C ASN A 306 -10.03 5.21 7.23
N TRP A 307 -8.90 4.89 6.61
CA TRP A 307 -7.57 5.13 7.18
C TRP A 307 -7.27 6.63 7.28
N THR A 308 -7.61 7.44 6.27
CA THR A 308 -7.50 8.90 6.37
C THR A 308 -8.46 9.47 7.41
N THR A 309 -9.66 8.92 7.60
CA THR A 309 -10.60 9.34 8.66
C THR A 309 -10.08 8.99 10.05
N VAL A 310 -9.50 7.79 10.24
CA VAL A 310 -8.90 7.38 11.51
C VAL A 310 -7.67 8.22 11.84
N GLN A 311 -6.82 8.52 10.86
CA GLN A 311 -5.67 9.42 11.03
C GLN A 311 -6.10 10.86 11.31
N LYS A 312 -7.10 11.40 10.58
CA LYS A 312 -7.69 12.72 10.84
C LYS A 312 -8.29 12.82 12.24
N LYS A 313 -9.02 11.79 12.71
CA LYS A 313 -9.54 11.71 14.08
C LYS A 313 -8.43 11.64 15.13
N LYS A 314 -7.33 10.93 14.84
CA LYS A 314 -6.16 10.83 15.73
C LYS A 314 -5.42 12.17 15.83
N ILE A 315 -5.22 12.84 14.70
CA ILE A 315 -4.64 14.19 14.62
C ILE A 315 -5.54 15.22 15.31
N GLN A 316 -6.87 15.16 15.11
CA GLN A 316 -7.83 16.01 15.84
C GLN A 316 -7.76 15.78 17.35
N LYS A 317 -7.69 14.53 17.82
CA LYS A 317 -7.53 14.23 19.25
C LYS A 317 -6.22 14.78 19.81
N ILE A 318 -5.13 14.70 19.06
CA ILE A 318 -3.82 15.27 19.45
C ILE A 318 -3.90 16.80 19.50
N GLN A 319 -4.52 17.44 18.51
CA GLN A 319 -4.72 18.88 18.46
C GLN A 319 -5.66 19.38 19.58
N GLN A 320 -6.74 18.65 19.87
CA GLN A 320 -7.65 18.93 20.98
C GLN A 320 -6.93 18.83 22.32
N LYS A 321 -6.10 17.79 22.50
CA LYS A 321 -5.30 17.60 23.73
C LYS A 321 -4.27 18.72 23.89
N ARG A 322 -3.61 19.15 22.81
CA ARG A 322 -2.68 20.31 22.83
C ARG A 322 -3.41 21.62 23.16
N ARG A 323 -4.61 21.82 22.62
CA ARG A 323 -5.44 23.02 22.88
C ARG A 323 -5.97 23.06 24.32
N ASN A 324 -6.39 21.92 24.86
CA ASN A 324 -6.80 21.80 26.26
C ASN A 324 -5.61 22.05 27.21
N ASN A 325 -4.44 21.50 26.89
CA ASN A 325 -3.23 21.74 27.68
C ASN A 325 -2.81 23.22 27.63
N ALA A 326 -2.85 23.85 26.46
CA ALA A 326 -2.57 25.28 26.31
C ALA A 326 -3.57 26.17 27.07
N ASN A 327 -4.85 25.79 27.13
CA ASN A 327 -5.85 26.49 27.93
C ASN A 327 -5.64 26.28 29.44
N GLN A 328 -5.16 25.12 29.86
CA GLN A 328 -4.83 24.82 31.25
C GLN A 328 -3.64 25.66 31.72
N TYR A 329 -2.60 25.82 30.90
CA TYR A 329 -1.49 26.75 31.16
C TYR A 329 -1.92 28.21 31.17
N ARG A 330 -2.89 28.59 30.33
CA ARG A 330 -3.42 29.96 30.27
C ARG A 330 -4.33 30.29 31.47
N GLN A 331 -5.04 29.30 32.01
CA GLN A 331 -5.81 29.46 33.25
C GLN A 331 -4.89 29.49 34.48
N ALA A 332 -3.84 28.67 34.52
CA ALA A 332 -2.86 28.67 35.60
C ALA A 332 -2.05 29.99 35.68
N SER A 333 -1.83 30.66 34.54
CA SER A 333 -1.16 31.97 34.49
C SER A 333 -2.07 33.16 34.83
N CYS A 334 -3.39 32.96 34.96
CA CYS A 334 -4.33 33.97 35.45
C CYS A 334 -4.64 33.84 36.95
N SER A 335 -4.12 32.80 37.62
CA SER A 335 -4.35 32.52 39.05
C SER A 335 -3.03 32.33 39.79
N GLU A 336 -2.20 33.37 39.78
CA GLU A 336 -1.00 33.43 40.62
C GLU A 336 -1.29 34.35 41.83
N PRO A 337 -1.32 33.84 43.08
CA PRO A 337 -1.47 34.68 44.26
C PRO A 337 -0.18 35.47 44.50
N SER A 338 -0.35 36.76 44.78
CA SER A 338 0.66 37.75 45.20
C SER A 338 1.88 37.14 45.91
N ARG A 339 3.07 37.27 45.30
CA ARG A 339 4.36 36.90 45.88
C ARG A 339 4.57 37.59 47.24
N ARG A 340 4.82 36.81 48.30
CA ARG A 340 5.62 37.26 49.46
C ARG A 340 7.11 37.06 49.15
N PRO A 341 8.04 37.88 49.68
CA PRO A 341 9.47 37.74 49.40
C PRO A 341 10.03 36.50 50.12
N TYR A 342 10.85 35.72 49.42
CA TYR A 342 11.56 34.56 49.98
C TYR A 342 12.83 34.99 50.73
N ASP A 343 13.01 34.40 51.91
CA ASP A 343 14.16 34.50 52.80
C ASP A 343 15.32 33.62 52.29
N THR A 344 16.50 34.20 52.08
CA THR A 344 17.69 33.52 51.56
C THR A 344 18.49 32.90 52.69
N ARG A 345 18.15 31.67 53.08
CA ARG A 345 18.99 30.89 54.00
C ARG A 345 18.77 29.38 53.83
N ASN A 346 19.39 28.78 52.81
CA ASN A 346 19.77 27.34 52.78
C ASN A 346 20.44 26.90 51.45
N GLN A 347 21.31 27.73 50.86
CA GLN A 347 22.24 27.27 49.82
C GLN A 347 23.62 26.99 50.44
N THR A 348 23.75 25.91 51.21
CA THR A 348 25.08 25.46 51.66
C THR A 348 25.18 23.97 52.02
N LYS A 349 24.33 23.09 51.46
CA LYS A 349 24.39 21.64 51.77
C LYS A 349 24.33 20.65 50.59
N ILE A 350 24.53 21.08 49.35
CA ILE A 350 24.49 20.15 48.19
C ILE A 350 25.68 20.35 47.22
N ASN A 351 26.87 20.68 47.74
CA ASN A 351 28.10 20.77 46.94
C ASN A 351 29.24 19.86 47.45
N GLN A 352 28.93 18.75 48.13
CA GLN A 352 29.97 17.85 48.68
C GLN A 352 29.89 16.37 48.26
N THR A 353 29.08 15.98 47.27
CA THR A 353 28.93 14.54 46.93
C THR A 353 29.33 14.11 45.52
N ASN A 354 29.86 14.98 44.65
CA ASN A 354 30.26 14.59 43.29
C ASN A 354 31.75 14.84 43.00
N SER A 355 32.62 14.39 43.91
CA SER A 355 34.05 14.30 43.66
C SER A 355 34.57 12.95 44.12
N SER A 356 34.30 11.90 43.34
CA SER A 356 35.15 10.70 43.32
C SER A 356 34.82 9.82 42.10
N GLN A 357 35.89 9.33 41.48
CA GLN A 357 35.99 8.26 40.47
C GLN A 357 35.77 8.63 38.99
N MET A 358 36.81 9.27 38.44
CA MET A 358 37.35 8.96 37.11
C MET A 358 38.28 7.74 37.25
N ASP A 359 38.19 6.76 36.33
CA ASP A 359 39.34 6.01 35.80
C ASP A 359 38.91 5.17 34.58
N ASN A 360 39.57 5.41 33.44
CA ASN A 360 39.59 4.57 32.23
C ASN A 360 40.56 3.38 32.44
N PRO A 361 40.51 2.30 31.63
CA PRO A 361 41.47 2.24 30.52
C PRO A 361 41.03 1.49 29.24
N THR A 362 41.69 1.90 28.16
CA THR A 362 41.85 1.29 26.83
C THR A 362 42.59 -0.05 26.86
N THR A 363 42.23 -1.04 26.03
CA THR A 363 43.21 -1.99 25.43
C THR A 363 42.69 -2.68 24.16
N THR A 364 43.48 -2.53 23.09
CA THR A 364 43.64 -3.35 21.88
C THR A 364 44.04 -4.80 22.21
N THR A 365 43.57 -5.84 21.50
CA THR A 365 44.33 -7.07 21.12
C THR A 365 43.59 -7.92 20.05
N THR A 366 44.39 -8.35 19.06
CA THR A 366 44.28 -9.25 17.89
C THR A 366 43.52 -10.60 18.08
N PRO A 367 42.95 -11.21 17.02
CA PRO A 367 42.26 -12.52 17.09
C PRO A 367 43.20 -13.73 17.01
N ALA A 368 42.87 -14.79 17.75
CA ALA A 368 43.59 -16.06 17.79
C ALA A 368 42.96 -17.13 16.87
N GLU A 369 43.82 -17.81 16.12
CA GLU A 369 43.58 -19.03 15.36
C GLU A 369 43.30 -20.25 16.28
N ARG A 370 42.40 -21.14 15.84
CA ARG A 370 42.41 -22.60 16.05
C ARG A 370 41.42 -23.22 15.04
N SER A 371 41.91 -23.83 13.98
CA SER A 371 42.16 -25.29 13.86
C SER A 371 40.90 -26.14 13.93
N ASN A 372 40.41 -26.57 12.75
CA ASN A 372 39.77 -27.86 12.59
C ASN A 372 40.36 -28.55 11.36
N GLN A 373 40.90 -29.73 11.60
CA GLN A 373 41.52 -30.63 10.64
C GLN A 373 40.44 -31.41 9.90
N GLU A 374 40.48 -31.42 8.57
CA GLU A 374 39.95 -32.51 7.74
C GLU A 374 41.10 -33.11 6.94
N LYS A 375 41.37 -34.40 7.17
CA LYS A 375 42.25 -35.23 6.34
C LYS A 375 41.43 -35.83 5.19
N PRO A 376 41.97 -35.93 3.96
CA PRO A 376 41.44 -36.80 2.93
C PRO A 376 42.26 -38.10 2.83
N THR A 377 41.61 -39.24 2.64
CA THR A 377 42.24 -40.43 2.04
C THR A 377 41.22 -41.27 1.27
N ASN A 378 41.56 -41.49 -0.01
CA ASN A 378 41.06 -42.41 -1.04
C ASN A 378 39.68 -42.19 -1.66
#